data_AF-A0A0Q7DU50-F1
#
_entry.id   AF-A0A0Q7DU50-F1
#
_cell.length_a   1.000
_cell.length_b   1.000
_cell.length_c   1.000
_cell.angle_alpha   90.00
_cell.angle_beta   90.00
_cell.angle_gamma   90.00
#
_symmetry.space_group_name_H-M   'P 1'
#
loop_
_entity.id
_entity.type
_entity.pdbx_description
1 polymer ?
#
loop_
_entity_poly.entity_id
_entity_poly.type
_entity_poly.pdbx_seq_one_letter_code
_entity_poly.pdbx_strand_id
1 'polypeptide(L)'
;MTRVRPITEADIPGFHATLDAVARESSFLRGSQAPPLDDVASFVRGNIQTRNPQFVALSDQGSIVGWCDIVRGRGEHESHLGELGMGVMAQWRGAGLGRQF
;
A
#
# COMPACT_ATOMS: atom_id res chain seq x y z
N MET A 1 11.95 12.23 9.17
CA MET A 1 12.37 10.83 9.04
C MET A 1 11.14 10.01 8.67
N THR A 2 11.33 8.76 8.23
CA THR A 2 10.24 7.85 7.91
C THR A 2 10.43 6.53 8.64
N ARG A 3 9.33 5.88 9.03
CA ARG A 3 9.36 4.55 9.65
C ARG A 3 8.49 3.59 8.86
N VAL A 4 9.06 2.48 8.41
CA VAL A 4 8.32 1.38 7.76
C VAL A 4 7.88 0.37 8.80
N ARG A 5 6.62 -0.08 8.73
CA ARG A 5 6.08 -1.15 9.58
C ARG A 5 4.91 -1.88 8.91
N PRO A 6 4.56 -3.11 9.37
CA PRO A 6 3.36 -3.80 8.89
C PRO A 6 2.11 -2.96 9.05
N ILE A 7 1.19 -3.01 8.08
CA ILE A 7 -0.09 -2.30 8.15
C ILE A 7 -0.98 -2.85 9.29
N THR A 8 -1.85 -1.99 9.82
CA THR A 8 -2.90 -2.34 10.78
C THR A 8 -4.24 -1.79 10.30
N GLU A 9 -5.35 -2.27 10.84
CA GLU A 9 -6.68 -1.74 10.46
C GLU A 9 -6.84 -0.24 10.75
N ALA A 10 -6.15 0.29 11.76
CA ALA A 10 -6.17 1.72 12.09
C ALA A 10 -5.58 2.60 10.97
N ASP A 11 -4.81 2.02 10.05
CA ASP A 11 -4.17 2.74 8.96
C ASP A 11 -5.03 2.86 7.71
N ILE A 12 -6.15 2.14 7.64
CA ILE A 12 -7.00 2.07 6.44
C ILE A 12 -7.35 3.48 5.90
N PRO A 13 -7.77 4.46 6.72
CA PRO A 13 -8.05 5.80 6.21
C PRO A 13 -6.81 6.50 5.63
N GLY A 14 -5.66 6.36 6.30
CA GLY A 14 -4.40 6.95 5.85
C GLY A 14 -3.88 6.30 4.57
N PHE A 15 -3.89 4.97 4.51
CA PHE A 15 -3.53 4.20 3.33
C PHE A 15 -4.43 4.53 2.13
N HIS A 16 -5.75 4.61 2.33
CA HIS A 16 -6.69 5.00 1.28
C HIS A 16 -6.37 6.38 0.71
N ALA A 17 -6.13 7.37 1.57
CA ALA A 17 -5.75 8.72 1.14
C ALA A 17 -4.41 8.74 0.38
N THR A 18 -3.41 7.99 0.85
CA THR A 18 -2.12 7.84 0.16
C THR A 18 -2.28 7.18 -1.21
N LEU A 19 -3.06 6.10 -1.30
CA LEU A 19 -3.35 5.40 -2.55
C LEU A 19 -4.07 6.31 -3.55
N ASP A 20 -5.08 7.06 -3.09
CA ASP A 20 -5.85 7.97 -3.94
C ASP A 20 -4.97 9.10 -4.49
N ALA A 21 -4.12 9.69 -3.64
CA ALA A 21 -3.19 10.74 -4.05
C ALA A 21 -2.25 10.26 -5.16
N VAL A 22 -1.70 9.04 -5.05
CA VAL A 22 -0.83 8.46 -6.08
C VAL A 22 -1.61 8.04 -7.32
N ALA A 23 -2.81 7.48 -7.18
CA ALA A 23 -3.66 7.06 -8.30
C ALA A 23 -4.07 8.25 -9.19
N ARG A 24 -4.39 9.39 -8.57
CA ARG A 24 -4.80 10.62 -9.28
C ARG A 24 -3.70 11.21 -10.16
N GLU A 25 -2.44 10.88 -9.91
CA GLU A 25 -1.33 11.26 -10.80
C GLU A 25 -1.44 10.59 -12.19
N SER A 26 -2.27 9.54 -12.33
CA SER A 26 -2.60 8.86 -13.61
C SER A 26 -1.38 8.46 -14.44
N SER A 27 -0.25 8.22 -13.77
CA SER A 27 1.05 7.96 -14.42
C SER A 27 1.66 6.60 -14.02
N PHE A 28 1.26 6.06 -12.86
CA PHE A 28 1.92 4.88 -12.26
C PHE A 28 0.97 3.71 -12.03
N LEU A 29 -0.25 3.99 -11.56
CA LEU A 29 -1.24 2.98 -11.23
C LEU A 29 -2.22 2.78 -12.40
N ARG A 30 -2.79 1.58 -12.48
CA ARG A 30 -3.81 1.27 -13.49
C ARG A 30 -5.11 2.06 -13.29
N GLY A 31 -5.46 2.35 -12.04
CA GLY A 31 -6.63 3.16 -11.68
C GLY A 31 -6.28 4.64 -11.57
N SER A 32 -7.20 5.51 -11.97
CA SER A 32 -7.07 6.98 -11.89
C SER A 32 -7.51 7.58 -10.55
N GLN A 33 -8.03 6.76 -9.65
CA GLN A 33 -8.41 7.11 -8.27
C GLN A 33 -8.39 5.85 -7.39
N ALA A 34 -8.39 6.01 -6.07
CA ALA A 34 -8.54 4.86 -5.18
C ALA A 34 -9.93 4.24 -5.33
N PRO A 35 -10.06 2.91 -5.11
CA PRO A 35 -11.35 2.27 -4.89
C PRO A 35 -12.11 2.91 -3.71
N PRO A 36 -13.42 2.65 -3.58
CA PRO A 36 -14.19 2.98 -2.38
C PRO A 36 -13.48 2.53 -1.09
N LEU A 37 -13.64 3.31 -0.01
CA LEU A 37 -12.96 3.04 1.26
C LEU A 37 -13.27 1.64 1.80
N ASP A 38 -14.50 1.16 1.65
CA ASP A 38 -14.91 -0.17 2.12
C ASP A 38 -14.22 -1.30 1.34
N ASP A 39 -13.94 -1.11 0.05
CA ASP A 39 -13.20 -2.07 -0.77
C ASP A 39 -11.73 -2.12 -0.33
N VAL A 40 -11.12 -0.96 -0.08
CA VAL A 40 -9.76 -0.86 0.47
C VAL A 40 -9.69 -1.46 1.87
N ALA A 41 -10.70 -1.24 2.71
CA ALA A 41 -10.80 -1.85 4.03
C ALA A 41 -10.86 -3.38 3.95
N SER A 42 -11.67 -3.89 3.02
CA SER A 42 -11.80 -5.34 2.76
C SER A 42 -10.48 -5.94 2.27
N PHE A 43 -9.76 -5.23 1.38
CA PHE A 43 -8.44 -5.62 0.91
C PHE A 43 -7.41 -5.73 2.05
N VAL A 44 -7.30 -4.69 2.89
CA VAL A 44 -6.36 -4.67 4.03
C VAL A 44 -6.67 -5.78 5.01
N ARG A 45 -7.94 -5.95 5.40
CA ARG A 45 -8.36 -7.04 6.30
C ARG A 45 -8.07 -8.41 5.70
N GLY A 46 -8.33 -8.58 4.39
CA GLY A 46 -8.01 -9.80 3.66
C GLY A 46 -6.52 -10.13 3.72
N ASN A 47 -5.65 -9.14 3.46
CA ASN A 47 -4.20 -9.33 3.54
C ASN A 47 -3.73 -9.69 4.95
N ILE A 48 -4.28 -9.05 5.99
CA ILE A 48 -3.97 -9.38 7.39
C ILE A 48 -4.38 -10.82 7.71
N GLN A 49 -5.60 -11.22 7.33
CA GLN A 49 -6.14 -12.56 7.58
C GLN A 49 -5.32 -13.65 6.89
N THR A 50 -4.93 -13.44 5.63
CA THR A 50 -4.15 -14.41 4.83
C THR A 50 -2.65 -14.30 5.06
N ARG A 51 -2.20 -13.33 5.87
CA ARG A 51 -0.79 -13.02 6.11
C ARG A 51 -0.02 -12.71 4.83
N ASN A 52 -0.67 -11.99 3.91
CA ASN A 52 0.02 -11.31 2.82
C ASN A 52 0.84 -10.14 3.41
N PRO A 53 2.12 -9.98 3.04
CA PRO A 53 2.91 -8.87 3.53
C PRO A 53 2.36 -7.57 2.95
N GLN A 54 2.02 -6.65 3.84
CA GLN A 54 1.63 -5.29 3.49
C GLN A 54 2.23 -4.34 4.52
N PHE A 55 3.05 -3.42 4.05
CA PHE A 55 3.81 -2.46 4.84
C PHE A 55 3.44 -1.04 4.44
N VAL A 56 3.49 -0.14 5.42
CA VAL A 56 3.29 1.29 5.22
C VAL A 56 4.47 2.08 5.77
N ALA A 57 4.78 3.20 5.12
CA ALA A 57 5.74 4.17 5.60
C ALA A 57 5.00 5.32 6.28
N LEU A 58 5.41 5.64 7.51
CA LEU A 58 4.88 6.77 8.28
C LEU A 58 5.89 7.92 8.28
N SER A 59 5.41 9.15 8.12
CA SER A 59 6.18 10.35 8.45
C SER A 59 6.32 10.54 9.96
N ASP A 60 7.20 11.44 10.38
CA ASP A 60 7.34 11.84 11.80
C ASP A 60 6.02 12.39 12.37
N GLN A 61 5.18 12.97 11.52
CA GLN A 61 3.85 13.49 11.90
C GLN A 61 2.78 12.39 12.01
N GLY A 62 3.15 11.13 11.76
CA GLY A 62 2.25 9.98 11.84
C GLY A 62 1.38 9.75 10.60
N SER A 63 1.57 10.51 9.53
CA SER A 63 0.82 10.32 8.28
C SER A 63 1.41 9.18 7.45
N ILE A 64 0.55 8.39 6.79
CA ILE A 64 1.01 7.40 5.80
C ILE A 64 1.48 8.15 4.55
N VAL A 65 2.69 7.84 4.08
CA VAL A 65 3.33 8.52 2.93
C VAL A 65 3.73 7.57 1.81
N GLY A 66 3.57 6.27 2.02
CA GLY A 66 3.77 5.24 1.02
C GLY A 66 3.41 3.86 1.54
N TRP A 67 3.36 2.89 0.64
CA TRP A 67 3.08 1.50 0.96
C TRP A 67 3.84 0.54 0.02
N CYS A 68 3.92 -0.72 0.44
CA CYS A 68 4.34 -1.85 -0.38
C CYS A 68 3.60 -3.10 0.10
N ASP A 69 2.95 -3.82 -0.82
CA ASP A 69 2.24 -5.07 -0.56
C ASP A 69 2.58 -6.12 -1.60
N ILE A 70 2.47 -7.40 -1.20
CA ILE A 70 2.53 -8.53 -2.11
C ILE A 70 1.31 -9.40 -1.87
N VAL A 71 0.49 -9.57 -2.92
CA VAL A 71 -0.71 -10.40 -2.89
C VAL A 71 -0.43 -11.72 -3.59
N ARG A 72 -0.65 -12.84 -2.91
CA ARG A 72 -0.45 -14.19 -3.49
C ARG A 72 -1.40 -14.45 -4.66
N GLY A 73 -0.91 -15.23 -5.63
CA GLY A 73 -1.74 -15.79 -6.70
C GLY A 73 -2.92 -16.59 -6.14
N ARG A 74 -4.07 -16.51 -6.82
CA ARG A 74 -5.32 -17.16 -6.38
C ARG A 74 -5.50 -18.58 -6.97
N GLY A 75 -4.79 -18.93 -8.04
CA GLY A 75 -4.80 -20.27 -8.60
C GLY A 75 -4.06 -21.28 -7.71
N GLU A 76 -4.51 -22.54 -7.71
CA GLU A 76 -3.89 -23.64 -6.95
C GLU A 76 -2.38 -23.75 -7.23
N HIS A 77 -2.01 -23.66 -8.50
CA HIS A 77 -0.63 -23.73 -8.96
C HIS A 77 0.12 -22.38 -8.92
N GLU A 78 -0.54 -21.29 -8.50
CA GLU A 78 0.03 -19.93 -8.46
C GLU A 78 0.30 -19.45 -7.03
N SER A 79 -0.01 -20.28 -6.03
CA SER A 79 0.13 -19.93 -4.61
C SER A 79 1.57 -19.59 -4.17
N HIS A 80 2.55 -19.97 -4.98
CA HIS A 80 3.98 -19.64 -4.81
C HIS A 80 4.39 -18.32 -5.48
N LEU A 81 3.49 -17.71 -6.26
CA LEU A 81 3.67 -16.42 -6.91
C LEU A 81 3.05 -15.30 -6.09
N GLY A 82 3.54 -14.08 -6.29
CA GLY A 82 2.96 -12.88 -5.70
C GLY A 82 3.05 -11.69 -6.66
N GLU A 83 2.00 -10.87 -6.67
CA GLU A 83 1.99 -9.58 -7.35
C GLU A 83 2.36 -8.49 -6.34
N LEU A 84 3.41 -7.73 -6.65
CA LEU A 84 3.86 -6.61 -5.82
C LEU A 84 3.17 -5.33 -6.26
N GLY A 85 2.51 -4.66 -5.32
CA GLY A 85 1.98 -3.31 -5.45
C GLY A 85 2.70 -2.35 -4.52
N MET A 86 3.08 -1.17 -5.01
CA MET A 86 3.64 -0.12 -4.15
C MET A 86 3.36 1.28 -4.67
N GLY A 87 3.50 2.26 -3.78
CA GLY A 87 3.49 3.66 -4.15
C GLY A 87 4.02 4.55 -3.04
N VAL A 88 4.57 5.69 -3.45
CA VAL A 88 5.11 6.72 -2.56
C VAL A 88 4.55 8.05 -3.03
N MET A 89 4.05 8.86 -2.10
CA MET A 89 3.56 10.22 -2.40
C MET A 89 4.65 11.07 -3.05
N ALA A 90 4.28 11.91 -4.01
CA ALA A 90 5.23 12.68 -4.83
C ALA A 90 6.31 13.41 -4.03
N GLN A 91 5.95 14.10 -2.94
CA GLN A 91 6.87 14.87 -2.10
C GLN A 91 7.83 14.03 -1.25
N TRP A 92 7.66 12.70 -1.23
CA TRP A 92 8.52 11.74 -0.52
C TRP A 92 9.38 10.88 -1.47
N ARG A 93 9.27 11.10 -2.79
CA ARG A 93 10.09 10.41 -3.80
C ARG A 93 11.51 10.98 -3.85
N GLY A 94 12.44 10.24 -4.45
CA GLY A 94 13.85 10.65 -4.56
C GLY A 94 14.68 10.54 -3.28
N ALA A 95 14.04 10.33 -2.12
CA ALA A 95 14.70 10.19 -0.82
C ALA A 95 15.09 8.74 -0.46
N GLY A 96 14.93 7.79 -1.39
CA GLY A 96 15.27 6.38 -1.16
C GLY A 96 14.25 5.58 -0.35
N LEU A 97 13.08 6.13 -0.02
CA LEU A 97 12.03 5.46 0.75
C LEU A 97 11.59 4.11 0.13
N GLY A 98 11.50 4.04 -1.21
CA GLY A 98 11.17 2.80 -1.91
C GLY A 98 12.12 1.63 -1.60
N ARG A 99 13.39 1.90 -1.26
CA ARG A 99 14.39 0.89 -0.87
C ARG A 99 14.29 0.44 0.59
N GLN A 100 13.46 1.09 1.39
CA GLN A 100 13.27 0.77 2.81
C GLN A 100 12.09 -0.18 3.04
N PHE A 101 11.20 -0.34 2.06
CA PHE A 101 10.22 -1.42 2.04
C PHE A 101 10.91 -2.76 1.79
#